data_AF-A0A2N4XR21-F1
#
_entry.id   AF-A0A2N4XR21-F1
#
_cell.length_a   1.000
_cell.length_b   1.000
_cell.length_c   1.000
_cell.angle_alpha   90.00
_cell.angle_beta   90.00
_cell.angle_gamma   90.00
#
_symmetry.space_group_name_H-M   'P 1'
#
loop_
_entity.id
_entity.type
_entity.pdbx_description
1 polymer ?
#
loop_
_entity_poly.entity_id
_entity_poly.type
_entity_poly.pdbx_seq_one_letter_code
_entity_poly.pdbx_strand_id
1 'polypeptide(L)'
;MGNEITTIESATSLTGIDINKAVEEAQRVGQLFEKMGIKEATLHNGNYFNHNLESNTKTVVTEGCIVQEQENTVTVILKKTDAAPLAAVSEIDSQTQKALGAFVGKSQPWISQNKE
;
A
#
# COMPACT_ATOMS: atom_id res chain seq x y z
N MET A 1 -3.18 -14.99 24.70
CA MET A 1 -3.32 -14.84 23.23
C MET A 1 -4.58 -14.04 22.83
N GLY A 2 -5.23 -13.28 23.73
CA GLY A 2 -6.52 -12.62 23.44
C GLY A 2 -6.48 -11.09 23.29
N ASN A 3 -5.31 -10.43 23.39
CA ASN A 3 -5.21 -8.97 23.29
C ASN A 3 -4.72 -8.47 21.92
N GLU A 4 -3.98 -9.29 21.17
CA GLU A 4 -3.43 -8.89 19.86
C GLU A 4 -4.53 -8.86 18.78
N ILE A 5 -5.44 -9.84 18.79
CA ILE A 5 -6.56 -9.92 17.84
C ILE A 5 -7.50 -8.71 18.00
N THR A 6 -7.80 -8.31 19.23
CA THR A 6 -8.63 -7.13 19.55
C THR A 6 -8.04 -5.82 19.01
N THR A 7 -6.70 -5.73 18.95
CA THR A 7 -6.00 -4.54 18.47
C THR A 7 -6.05 -4.43 16.94
N ILE A 8 -5.95 -5.56 16.23
CA ILE A 8 -6.07 -5.61 14.76
C ILE A 8 -7.51 -5.33 14.33
N GLU A 9 -8.50 -5.93 15.00
CA GLU A 9 -9.93 -5.63 14.75
C GLU A 9 -10.23 -4.14 14.97
N SER A 10 -9.67 -3.53 16.02
CA SER A 10 -9.80 -2.09 16.25
C SER A 10 -9.18 -1.25 15.13
N ALA A 11 -8.03 -1.65 14.56
CA ALA A 11 -7.41 -0.95 13.44
C ALA A 11 -8.24 -1.04 12.14
N THR A 12 -8.90 -2.18 11.88
CA THR A 12 -9.84 -2.31 10.75
C THR A 12 -11.05 -1.38 10.89
N SER A 13 -11.54 -1.16 12.11
CA SER A 13 -12.66 -0.23 12.35
C SER A 13 -12.33 1.25 12.08
N LEU A 14 -11.06 1.64 12.19
CA LEU A 14 -10.57 3.01 11.95
C LEU A 14 -10.31 3.34 10.47
N THR A 15 -10.36 2.33 9.61
CA THR A 15 -9.92 2.42 8.21
C THR A 15 -10.99 1.91 7.24
N GLY A 16 -11.88 1.01 7.69
CA GLY A 16 -12.86 0.33 6.85
C GLY A 16 -12.24 -0.79 5.99
N ILE A 17 -10.95 -1.09 6.16
CA ILE A 17 -10.21 -2.05 5.35
C ILE A 17 -9.99 -3.33 6.16
N ASP A 18 -10.37 -4.47 5.57
CA ASP A 18 -10.06 -5.80 6.09
C ASP A 18 -8.60 -6.14 5.74
N ILE A 19 -7.73 -6.12 6.76
CA ILE A 19 -6.29 -6.35 6.61
C ILE A 19 -6.00 -7.72 5.99
N ASN A 20 -6.73 -8.76 6.38
CA ASN A 20 -6.46 -10.11 5.89
C ASN A 20 -6.73 -10.19 4.39
N LYS A 21 -7.84 -9.62 3.93
CA LYS A 21 -8.17 -9.56 2.50
C LYS A 21 -7.19 -8.70 1.72
N ALA A 22 -6.78 -7.56 2.26
CA ALA A 22 -5.80 -6.68 1.61
C ALA A 22 -4.45 -7.38 1.40
N VAL A 23 -3.96 -8.11 2.41
CA VAL A 23 -2.71 -8.88 2.30
C VAL A 23 -2.86 -10.02 1.30
N GLU A 24 -3.94 -10.79 1.37
CA GLU A 24 -4.20 -11.91 0.46
C GLU A 24 -4.28 -11.44 -1.00
N GLU A 25 -4.99 -10.34 -1.26
CA GLU A 25 -5.12 -9.75 -2.58
C GLU A 25 -3.77 -9.23 -3.09
N ALA A 26 -3.02 -8.52 -2.25
CA ALA A 26 -1.70 -8.02 -2.60
C ALA A 26 -0.72 -9.16 -2.96
N GLN A 27 -0.70 -10.23 -2.19
CA GLN A 27 0.14 -11.40 -2.49
C GLN A 27 -0.26 -12.06 -3.81
N ARG A 28 -1.57 -12.22 -4.06
CA ARG A 28 -2.08 -12.80 -5.31
C ARG A 28 -1.69 -11.94 -6.53
N VAL A 29 -1.89 -10.62 -6.44
CA VAL A 29 -1.54 -9.68 -7.52
C VAL A 29 -0.02 -9.66 -7.72
N GLY A 30 0.76 -9.58 -6.64
CA GLY A 30 2.22 -9.55 -6.70
C GLY A 30 2.79 -10.80 -7.37
N GLN A 31 2.31 -11.99 -6.99
CA GLN A 31 2.72 -13.25 -7.61
C GLN A 31 2.31 -13.34 -9.08
N LEU A 32 1.12 -12.85 -9.44
CA LEU A 32 0.65 -12.84 -10.83
C LEU A 32 1.54 -11.97 -11.71
N PHE A 33 1.80 -10.73 -11.28
CA PHE A 33 2.60 -9.77 -12.05
C PHE A 33 4.07 -10.19 -12.14
N GLU A 34 4.62 -10.75 -11.06
CA GLU A 34 5.94 -11.37 -11.05
C GLU A 34 6.05 -12.50 -12.10
N LYS A 35 5.08 -13.43 -12.15
CA LYS A 35 5.04 -14.51 -13.15
C LYS A 35 4.93 -13.99 -14.59
N MET A 36 4.33 -12.82 -14.79
CA MET A 36 4.25 -12.15 -16.08
C MET A 36 5.51 -11.35 -16.44
N GLY A 37 6.50 -11.26 -15.53
CA GLY A 37 7.70 -10.45 -15.71
C GLY A 37 7.46 -8.94 -15.60
N ILE A 38 6.34 -8.53 -15.01
CA ILE A 38 6.00 -7.13 -14.78
C ILE A 38 6.78 -6.64 -13.55
N LYS A 39 7.51 -5.53 -13.70
CA LYS A 39 8.20 -4.86 -12.59
C LYS A 39 7.44 -3.67 -12.03
N GLU A 40 6.65 -3.00 -12.84
CA GLU A 40 5.86 -1.84 -12.41
C GLU A 40 4.57 -1.79 -13.23
N ALA A 41 3.44 -1.52 -12.58
CA ALA A 41 2.16 -1.32 -13.26
C ALA A 41 1.29 -0.30 -12.51
N THR A 42 0.68 0.62 -13.26
CA THR A 42 -0.44 1.42 -12.77
C THR A 42 -1.71 0.88 -13.43
N LEU A 43 -2.65 0.43 -12.62
CA LEU A 43 -3.92 -0.12 -13.09
C LEU A 43 -4.91 1.00 -13.35
N HIS A 44 -5.89 0.75 -14.22
CA HIS A 44 -6.91 1.74 -14.61
C HIS A 44 -7.77 2.22 -13.43
N ASN A 45 -7.83 1.46 -12.34
CA ASN A 45 -8.55 1.80 -11.12
C ASN A 45 -7.70 2.61 -10.13
N GLY A 46 -6.48 3.03 -10.52
CA GLY A 46 -5.58 3.80 -9.68
C GLY A 46 -4.66 2.96 -8.78
N ASN A 47 -4.84 1.64 -8.74
CA ASN A 47 -3.93 0.77 -8.00
C ASN A 47 -2.54 0.78 -8.64
N TYR A 48 -1.54 0.54 -7.80
CA TYR A 48 -0.14 0.54 -8.22
C TYR A 48 0.56 -0.72 -7.74
N PHE A 49 1.42 -1.25 -8.61
CA PHE A 49 2.32 -2.34 -8.29
C PHE A 49 3.75 -1.95 -8.64
N ASN A 50 4.68 -2.35 -7.78
CA ASN A 50 6.12 -2.29 -8.04
C ASN A 50 6.81 -3.54 -7.48
N HIS A 51 7.72 -4.11 -8.24
CA HIS A 51 8.66 -5.13 -7.82
C HIS A 51 10.08 -4.58 -7.99
N ASN A 52 10.67 -4.18 -6.87
CA ASN A 52 12.08 -3.86 -6.84
C ASN A 52 12.89 -5.16 -6.83
N LEU A 53 13.52 -5.47 -7.96
CA LEU A 53 14.33 -6.68 -8.12
C LEU A 53 15.64 -6.66 -7.34
N GLU A 54 16.17 -5.48 -7.01
CA GLU A 54 17.44 -5.36 -6.26
C GLU A 54 17.23 -5.78 -4.80
N SER A 55 16.12 -5.36 -4.20
CA SER A 55 15.75 -5.68 -2.81
C SER A 55 14.73 -6.82 -2.70
N ASN A 56 14.39 -7.44 -3.83
CA ASN A 56 13.28 -8.39 -3.98
C ASN A 56 12.00 -7.97 -3.23
N THR A 57 11.65 -6.69 -3.31
CA THR A 57 10.52 -6.11 -2.59
C THR A 57 9.33 -5.92 -3.52
N LYS A 58 8.19 -6.49 -3.17
CA LYS A 58 6.92 -6.33 -3.89
C LYS A 58 6.02 -5.37 -3.12
N THR A 59 5.57 -4.32 -3.78
CA THR A 59 4.66 -3.33 -3.21
C THR A 59 3.39 -3.29 -4.04
N VAL A 60 2.25 -3.55 -3.39
CA VAL A 60 0.92 -3.34 -3.96
C VAL A 60 0.27 -2.20 -3.18
N VAL A 61 -0.30 -1.25 -3.91
CA VAL A 61 -0.96 -0.09 -3.35
C VAL A 61 -2.35 0.03 -3.93
N THR A 62 -3.31 0.21 -3.05
CA THR A 62 -4.68 0.61 -3.35
C THR A 62 -4.97 1.93 -2.64
N GLU A 63 -6.12 2.54 -2.93
CA GLU A 63 -6.55 3.68 -2.13
C GLU A 63 -6.70 3.27 -0.66
N GLY A 64 -5.98 3.96 0.23
CA GLY A 64 -5.99 3.74 1.67
C GLY A 64 -5.13 2.58 2.18
N CYS A 65 -4.48 1.78 1.33
CA CYS A 65 -3.65 0.64 1.77
C CYS A 65 -2.36 0.48 0.96
N ILE A 66 -1.24 0.27 1.65
CA ILE A 66 0.01 -0.21 1.07
C ILE A 66 0.32 -1.55 1.70
N VAL A 67 0.58 -2.56 0.86
CA VAL A 67 1.13 -3.84 1.29
C VAL A 67 2.49 -3.99 0.65
N GLN A 68 3.52 -4.15 1.48
CA GLN A 68 4.88 -4.36 1.05
C GLN A 68 5.38 -5.70 1.57
N GLU A 69 5.73 -6.60 0.64
CA GLU A 69 6.33 -7.90 0.91
C GLU A 69 7.83 -7.81 0.60
N GLN A 70 8.64 -8.06 1.62
CA GLN A 70 10.08 -8.25 1.51
C GLN A 70 10.42 -9.73 1.73
N GLU A 71 11.69 -10.09 1.66
CA GLU A 71 12.15 -11.46 1.85
C GLU A 71 11.68 -12.08 3.18
N ASN A 72 11.70 -11.30 4.27
CA ASN A 72 11.44 -11.80 5.62
C ASN A 72 10.27 -11.10 6.33
N THR A 73 9.66 -10.09 5.71
CA THR A 73 8.66 -9.24 6.36
C THR A 73 7.53 -8.88 5.41
N VAL A 74 6.35 -8.68 5.98
CA VAL A 74 5.22 -8.04 5.31
C VAL A 74 4.82 -6.83 6.13
N THR A 75 4.82 -5.66 5.49
CA THR A 75 4.40 -4.40 6.10
C THR A 75 3.09 -3.97 5.47
N VAL A 76 2.10 -3.66 6.32
CA VAL A 76 0.81 -3.11 5.90
C VAL A 76 0.68 -1.71 6.48
N ILE A 77 0.44 -0.72 5.63
CA ILE A 77 0.13 0.66 6.03
C ILE A 77 -1.30 0.94 5.63
N LEU A 78 -2.10 1.42 6.58
CA LEU A 78 -3.50 1.80 6.36
C LEU A 78 -3.72 3.27 6.63
N LYS A 79 -4.46 3.93 5.75
CA LYS A 79 -4.91 5.30 5.95
C LYS A 79 -6.11 5.31 6.88
N LYS A 80 -6.05 6.10 7.96
CA LYS A 80 -7.26 6.39 8.76
C LYS A 80 -8.32 7.05 7.87
N THR A 81 -9.58 6.70 8.07
CA THR A 81 -10.69 7.16 7.21
C THR A 81 -10.72 8.68 7.05
N ASP A 82 -10.57 9.41 8.16
CA ASP A 82 -10.67 10.88 8.18
C ASP A 82 -9.34 11.61 7.98
N ALA A 83 -8.25 10.87 7.73
CA ALA A 83 -6.94 11.51 7.53
C ALA A 83 -6.89 12.27 6.20
N ALA A 84 -6.48 13.53 6.28
CA ALA A 84 -6.18 14.35 5.12
C ALA A 84 -5.06 13.71 4.29
N PRO A 85 -5.14 13.72 2.94
CA PRO A 85 -4.15 13.08 2.08
C PRO A 85 -2.69 13.43 2.40
N LEU A 86 -2.38 14.73 2.56
CA LEU A 86 -1.00 15.18 2.80
C LEU A 86 -0.47 14.75 4.17
N ALA A 87 -1.30 14.79 5.21
CA ALA A 87 -0.92 14.30 6.53
C ALA A 87 -0.58 12.81 6.48
N ALA A 88 -1.42 12.00 5.83
CA ALA A 88 -1.18 10.56 5.70
C ALA A 88 0.11 10.24 4.92
N VAL A 89 0.38 10.92 3.80
CA VAL A 89 1.62 10.66 3.03
C VAL A 89 2.86 11.24 3.69
N SER A 90 2.74 12.22 4.58
CA SER A 90 3.89 12.78 5.33
C SER A 90 4.43 11.83 6.40
N GLU A 91 3.65 10.83 6.82
CA GLU A 91 4.09 9.78 7.75
C GLU A 91 4.82 8.63 7.03
N ILE A 92 4.95 8.69 5.70
CA ILE A 92 5.48 7.61 4.86
C ILE A 92 6.65 8.13 4.01
N ASP A 93 7.87 7.74 4.38
CA ASP A 93 9.10 8.20 3.72
C ASP A 93 9.69 7.22 2.71
N SER A 94 9.36 5.93 2.83
CA SER A 94 10.01 4.86 2.06
C SER A 94 9.35 4.52 0.73
N GLN A 95 8.43 5.35 0.23
CA GLN A 95 7.58 5.03 -0.92
C GLN A 95 7.78 6.01 -2.08
N THR A 96 7.61 5.51 -3.30
CA THR A 96 7.67 6.35 -4.50
C THR A 96 6.47 7.30 -4.55
N GLN A 97 6.59 8.42 -5.25
CA GLN A 97 5.47 9.36 -5.43
C GLN A 97 4.27 8.72 -6.15
N LYS A 98 4.48 7.69 -6.99
CA LYS A 98 3.39 6.91 -7.61
C LYS A 98 2.66 6.07 -6.58
N ALA A 99 3.39 5.37 -5.70
CA ALA A 99 2.82 4.62 -4.59
C ALA A 99 2.05 5.55 -3.64
N LEU A 100 2.63 6.67 -3.24
CA LEU A 100 1.94 7.65 -2.40
C LEU A 100 0.70 8.23 -3.06
N GLY A 101 0.75 8.50 -4.37
CA GLY A 101 -0.40 8.96 -5.14
C GLY A 101 -1.54 7.95 -5.10
N ALA A 102 -1.25 6.69 -5.46
CA ALA A 102 -2.22 5.60 -5.40
C ALA A 102 -2.82 5.44 -4.00
N PHE A 103 -2.01 5.53 -2.95
CA PHE A 103 -2.43 5.41 -1.56
C PHE A 103 -3.47 6.45 -1.12
N VAL A 104 -3.44 7.67 -1.69
CA VAL A 104 -4.41 8.72 -1.38
C VAL A 104 -5.39 9.04 -2.50
N GLY A 105 -5.48 8.18 -3.52
CA GLY A 105 -6.38 8.39 -4.66
C GLY A 105 -6.02 9.64 -5.49
N LYS A 106 -4.73 9.97 -5.59
CA LYS A 106 -4.20 11.11 -6.35
C LYS A 106 -3.17 10.67 -7.38
N SER A 107 -2.85 11.55 -8.32
CA SER A 107 -1.80 11.31 -9.30
C SER A 107 -0.41 11.58 -8.71
N GLN A 108 0.62 10.97 -9.28
CA GLN A 108 2.02 11.25 -8.92
C GLN A 108 2.37 12.75 -9.04
N PRO A 109 1.97 13.48 -10.10
CA PRO A 109 2.22 14.93 -10.18
C PRO A 109 1.59 15.73 -9.03
N TRP A 110 0.41 15.31 -8.56
CA TRP A 110 -0.23 15.96 -7.42
C TRP A 110 0.63 15.82 -6.16
N ILE A 111 1.23 14.64 -5.92
CA ILE A 111 2.16 14.43 -4.81
C ILE A 111 3.39 15.34 -4.96
N SER A 112 4.01 15.39 -6.15
CA SER A 112 5.20 16.22 -6.38
C SER A 112 4.97 17.71 -6.14
N GLN A 113 3.75 18.20 -6.34
CA GLN A 113 3.39 19.61 -6.17
C GLN A 113 2.98 19.98 -4.75
N ASN A 114 2.65 19.00 -3.90
CA ASN A 114 2.02 19.25 -2.60
C ASN A 114 2.76 18.61 -1.41
N LYS A 115 3.71 17.71 -1.65
CA LYS A 115 4.59 17.12 -0.63
C LYS A 115 5.97 17.77 -0.78
N GLU A 116 6.13 18.95 -0.19
CA GLU A 116 7.42 19.66 -0.01
C GLU A 116 7.83 19.65 1.46
#